data_AF-A0A955N9L2-F1
#
_entry.id   AF-A0A955N9L2-F1
#
_cell.length_a   1.000
_cell.length_b   1.000
_cell.length_c   1.000
_cell.angle_alpha   90.00
_cell.angle_beta   90.00
_cell.angle_gamma   90.00
#
_symmetry.space_group_name_H-M   'P 1'
#
loop_
_entity.id
_entity.type
_entity.pdbx_description
1 polymer ?
#
loop_
_entity_poly.entity_id
_entity_poly.type
_entity_poly.pdbx_seq_one_letter_code
_entity_poly.pdbx_strand_id
1 'polypeptide(L)'
;ISHGLQSKIGGAELLKDFYFVYSSSLRNLGTPAFPFRYFEHLFQELGEQCKILSVIYQDKVVASVLTFFYQDQVMPYYGGGLPEYQRYSIYDFMYWELMRFGWEHGYKVFDFGRSKQDTGPFHFKRHWGFEPQALPYQYFLPKGGTIPNVNPLNPKFQPLIALWKRLPLPIANQLGPFLIKYLP
;
A
#
# COMPACT_ATOMS: atom_id res chain seq x y z
N ILE A 1 1.16 24.62 0.73
CA ILE A 1 1.24 23.36 -0.06
C ILE A 1 0.58 23.69 -1.40
N SER A 2 1.22 23.62 -2.55
CA SER A 2 1.86 22.42 -3.06
C SER A 2 3.12 22.74 -3.86
N HIS A 3 4.03 21.78 -3.91
CA HIS A 3 5.06 21.71 -4.93
C HIS A 3 4.45 21.39 -6.31
N GLY A 4 3.31 22.00 -6.69
CA GLY A 4 2.60 21.68 -7.92
C GLY A 4 1.98 20.27 -7.98
N LEU A 5 1.81 19.60 -6.84
CA LEU A 5 1.12 18.30 -6.77
C LEU A 5 -0.37 18.45 -7.05
N GLN A 6 -0.91 17.50 -7.81
CA GLN A 6 -2.33 17.35 -8.10
C GLN A 6 -2.80 15.94 -7.72
N SER A 7 -4.08 15.79 -7.41
CA SER A 7 -4.69 14.48 -7.12
C SER A 7 -5.73 14.14 -8.19
N LYS A 8 -5.89 12.84 -8.46
CA LYS A 8 -6.97 12.31 -9.28
C LYS A 8 -7.55 11.07 -8.59
N ILE A 9 -8.85 11.04 -8.40
CA ILE A 9 -9.57 9.90 -7.82
C ILE A 9 -10.44 9.27 -8.91
N GLY A 10 -10.44 7.95 -8.99
CA GLY A 10 -11.10 7.21 -10.07
C GLY A 10 -11.20 5.71 -9.79
N GLY A 11 -11.68 4.97 -10.79
CA GLY A 11 -11.84 3.52 -10.76
C GLY A 11 -10.74 2.78 -11.52
N ALA A 12 -11.16 1.72 -12.22
CA ALA A 12 -10.27 0.84 -12.99
C ALA A 12 -9.49 1.55 -14.10
N GLU A 13 -9.95 2.71 -14.57
CA GLU A 13 -9.23 3.52 -15.56
C GLU A 13 -7.86 4.02 -15.07
N LEU A 14 -7.66 4.09 -13.74
CA LEU A 14 -6.38 4.46 -13.13
C LEU A 14 -5.47 3.26 -12.83
N LEU A 15 -5.93 2.03 -13.11
CA LEU A 15 -5.30 0.82 -12.60
C LEU A 15 -3.88 0.59 -13.13
N LYS A 16 -3.62 0.97 -14.39
CA LYS A 16 -2.28 0.83 -15.00
C LYS A 16 -1.24 1.67 -14.28
N ASP A 17 -1.54 2.94 -14.04
CA ASP A 17 -0.62 3.86 -13.36
C ASP A 17 -0.44 3.50 -11.89
N PHE A 18 -1.55 3.15 -11.22
CA PHE A 18 -1.52 2.60 -9.86
C PHE A 18 -0.57 1.40 -9.78
N TYR A 19 -0.75 0.41 -10.66
CA TYR A 19 0.03 -0.83 -10.58
C TYR A 19 1.52 -0.57 -10.83
N PHE A 20 1.86 0.33 -11.75
CA PHE A 20 3.25 0.72 -11.98
C PHE A 20 3.90 1.27 -10.70
N VAL A 21 3.26 2.22 -10.03
CA VAL A 21 3.80 2.85 -8.81
C VAL A 21 3.79 1.87 -7.63
N TYR A 22 2.72 1.13 -7.44
CA TYR A 22 2.58 0.08 -6.41
C TYR A 22 3.66 -0.98 -6.54
N SER A 23 3.81 -1.59 -7.72
CA SER A 23 4.78 -2.66 -7.95
C SER A 23 6.23 -2.16 -7.88
N SER A 24 6.49 -0.93 -8.34
CA SER A 24 7.78 -0.26 -8.17
C SER A 24 8.13 -0.07 -6.69
N SER A 25 7.17 0.40 -5.89
CA SER A 25 7.34 0.61 -4.45
C SER A 25 7.62 -0.71 -3.73
N LEU A 26 6.82 -1.75 -3.97
CA LEU A 26 7.05 -3.07 -3.38
C LEU A 26 8.39 -3.68 -3.79
N ARG A 27 8.77 -3.60 -5.07
CA ARG A 27 10.08 -4.06 -5.54
C ARG A 27 11.21 -3.36 -4.78
N ASN A 28 11.14 -2.03 -4.63
CA ASN A 28 12.12 -1.24 -3.89
C ASN A 28 12.14 -1.53 -2.38
N LEU A 29 11.02 -2.01 -1.82
CA LEU A 29 10.93 -2.52 -0.45
C LEU A 29 11.41 -3.97 -0.32
N GLY A 30 11.66 -4.68 -1.42
CA GLY A 30 12.06 -6.08 -1.43
C GLY A 30 10.90 -7.05 -1.24
N THR A 31 9.69 -6.60 -1.60
CA THR A 31 8.43 -7.36 -1.47
C THR A 31 7.91 -7.74 -2.85
N PRO A 32 7.53 -9.01 -3.08
CA PRO A 32 6.79 -9.43 -4.27
C PRO A 32 5.44 -8.71 -4.39
N ALA A 33 5.07 -8.31 -5.61
CA ALA A 33 3.74 -7.74 -5.88
C ALA A 33 2.71 -8.84 -6.22
N PHE A 34 1.45 -8.60 -5.85
CA PHE A 34 0.30 -9.32 -6.41
C PHE A 34 0.23 -9.10 -7.93
N PRO A 35 -0.29 -10.08 -8.70
CA PRO A 35 -0.43 -9.94 -10.15
C PRO A 35 -1.45 -8.85 -10.51
N PHE A 36 -1.28 -8.17 -11.65
CA PHE A 36 -2.20 -7.12 -12.14
C PHE A 36 -3.68 -7.56 -12.10
N ARG A 37 -3.96 -8.77 -12.59
CA ARG A 37 -5.32 -9.36 -12.61
C ARG A 37 -6.01 -9.45 -11.25
N TYR A 38 -5.24 -9.53 -10.16
CA TYR A 38 -5.82 -9.51 -8.81
C TYR A 38 -6.60 -8.21 -8.59
N PHE A 39 -6.02 -7.08 -9.01
CA PHE A 39 -6.66 -5.78 -8.88
C PHE A 39 -7.79 -5.58 -9.89
N GLU A 40 -7.69 -6.15 -11.10
CA GLU A 40 -8.83 -6.18 -12.04
C GLU A 40 -10.04 -6.86 -11.41
N HIS A 41 -9.84 -8.01 -10.77
CA HIS A 41 -10.90 -8.72 -10.06
C HIS A 41 -11.45 -7.91 -8.87
N LEU A 42 -10.61 -7.20 -8.12
CA LEU A 42 -11.12 -6.31 -7.05
C LEU A 42 -12.10 -5.26 -7.59
N PHE A 43 -11.80 -4.64 -8.72
CA PHE A 43 -12.72 -3.68 -9.34
C PHE A 43 -13.96 -4.32 -9.93
N GLN A 44 -13.86 -5.52 -10.49
CA GLN A 44 -15.01 -6.29 -10.99
C GLN A 44 -15.99 -6.65 -9.87
N GLU A 45 -15.47 -7.07 -8.70
CA GLU A 45 -16.29 -7.56 -7.59
C GLU A 45 -16.80 -6.42 -6.68
N LEU A 46 -15.97 -5.40 -6.41
CA LEU A 46 -16.30 -4.34 -5.45
C LEU A 46 -16.89 -3.08 -6.09
N GLY A 47 -16.74 -2.90 -7.41
CA GLY A 47 -17.29 -1.76 -8.14
C GLY A 47 -16.97 -0.41 -7.48
N GLU A 48 -18.01 0.35 -7.13
CA GLU A 48 -17.89 1.69 -6.55
C GLU A 48 -17.26 1.72 -5.14
N GLN A 49 -17.24 0.59 -4.43
CA GLN A 49 -16.62 0.43 -3.11
C GLN A 49 -15.09 0.33 -3.20
N CYS A 50 -14.52 0.37 -4.40
CA CYS A 50 -13.09 0.38 -4.64
C CYS A 50 -12.73 1.58 -5.52
N LYS A 51 -11.79 2.41 -5.07
CA LYS A 51 -11.26 3.54 -5.87
C LYS A 51 -9.75 3.62 -5.75
N ILE A 52 -9.12 4.24 -6.74
CA ILE A 52 -7.71 4.63 -6.73
C ILE A 52 -7.63 6.14 -6.58
N LEU A 53 -6.76 6.62 -5.70
CA LEU A 53 -6.27 7.99 -5.69
C LEU A 53 -4.84 7.99 -6.21
N SER A 54 -4.56 8.80 -7.23
CA SER A 54 -3.24 9.01 -7.81
C SER A 54 -2.76 10.44 -7.58
N VAL A 55 -1.52 10.59 -7.13
CA VAL A 55 -0.82 11.87 -7.01
C VAL A 55 0.01 12.10 -8.26
N ILE A 56 -0.16 13.26 -8.87
CA ILE A 56 0.46 13.67 -10.13
C ILE A 56 1.41 14.83 -9.86
N TYR A 57 2.62 14.75 -10.41
CA TYR A 57 3.60 15.83 -10.45
C TYR A 57 4.16 15.93 -11.86
N GLN A 58 4.02 17.09 -12.51
CA GLN A 58 4.50 17.34 -13.88
C GLN A 58 4.06 16.22 -14.85
N ASP A 59 2.75 15.96 -14.91
CA ASP A 59 2.10 14.96 -15.77
C ASP A 59 2.47 13.50 -15.51
N LYS A 60 3.23 13.21 -14.43
CA LYS A 60 3.59 11.86 -14.02
C LYS A 60 2.89 11.46 -12.73
N VAL A 61 2.35 10.24 -12.68
CA VAL A 61 1.86 9.64 -11.44
C VAL A 61 3.05 9.23 -10.57
N VAL A 62 3.15 9.81 -9.37
CA VAL A 62 4.29 9.65 -8.46
C VAL A 62 3.95 8.90 -7.18
N ALA A 63 2.68 8.88 -6.79
CA ALA A 63 2.14 8.07 -5.71
C ALA A 63 0.74 7.59 -6.10
N SER A 64 0.32 6.45 -5.58
CA SER A 64 -1.04 5.99 -5.77
C SER A 64 -1.46 5.05 -4.64
N VAL A 65 -2.75 5.09 -4.30
CA VAL A 65 -3.35 4.22 -3.28
C VAL A 65 -4.73 3.73 -3.75
N LEU A 66 -4.88 2.41 -3.79
CA LEU A 66 -6.17 1.74 -3.92
C LEU A 66 -6.80 1.63 -2.53
N THR A 67 -8.03 2.11 -2.44
CA THR A 67 -8.79 2.31 -1.22
C THR A 67 -10.12 1.59 -1.31
N PHE A 68 -10.48 0.90 -0.23
CA PHE A 68 -11.80 0.32 -0.06
C PHE A 68 -12.70 1.25 0.75
N PHE A 69 -13.99 1.24 0.41
CA PHE A 69 -15.03 2.00 1.08
C PHE A 69 -16.10 1.03 1.57
N TYR A 70 -16.35 1.01 2.86
CA TYR A 70 -17.35 0.13 3.45
C TYR A 70 -18.06 0.84 4.60
N GLN A 71 -19.39 0.86 4.56
CA GLN A 71 -20.20 1.63 5.50
C GLN A 71 -19.74 3.09 5.54
N ASP A 72 -19.30 3.59 6.69
CA ASP A 72 -18.82 4.96 6.89
C ASP A 72 -17.28 5.07 6.93
N GLN A 73 -16.57 4.05 6.41
CA GLN A 73 -15.11 3.94 6.52
C GLN A 73 -14.38 4.08 5.18
N VAL A 74 -13.26 4.80 5.22
CA VAL A 74 -12.25 4.89 4.15
C VAL A 74 -11.03 4.08 4.56
N MET A 75 -10.70 3.04 3.80
CA MET A 75 -9.66 2.06 4.12
C MET A 75 -8.58 2.01 3.02
N PRO A 76 -7.58 2.91 3.02
CA PRO A 76 -6.46 2.83 2.09
C PRO A 76 -5.68 1.53 2.29
N TYR A 77 -5.65 0.67 1.28
CA TYR A 77 -5.21 -0.72 1.46
C TYR A 77 -3.92 -1.06 0.72
N TYR A 78 -3.86 -0.75 -0.58
CA TYR A 78 -2.68 -1.00 -1.39
C TYR A 78 -2.12 0.33 -1.86
N GLY A 79 -0.90 0.67 -1.45
CA GLY A 79 -0.29 1.96 -1.77
C GLY A 79 1.16 1.82 -2.18
N GLY A 80 1.63 2.82 -2.92
CA GLY A 80 3.02 2.94 -3.30
C GLY A 80 3.36 4.36 -3.73
N GLY A 81 4.65 4.64 -3.75
CA GLY A 81 5.19 5.90 -4.23
C GLY A 81 6.60 5.71 -4.79
N LEU A 82 6.94 6.57 -5.73
CA LEU A 82 8.24 6.64 -6.37
C LEU A 82 9.22 7.40 -5.45
N PRO A 83 10.31 6.76 -4.95
CA PRO A 83 11.21 7.33 -3.96
C PRO A 83 11.79 8.69 -4.35
N GLU A 84 12.06 8.91 -5.63
CA GLU A 84 12.65 10.13 -6.17
C GLU A 84 11.74 11.37 -6.03
N TYR A 85 10.46 11.19 -5.70
CA TYR A 85 9.50 12.27 -5.45
C TYR A 85 9.16 12.45 -3.97
N GLN A 86 9.74 11.66 -3.05
CA GLN A 86 9.44 11.78 -1.61
C GLN A 86 9.71 13.17 -1.04
N ARG A 87 10.69 13.90 -1.59
CA ARG A 87 11.02 15.28 -1.22
C ARG A 87 9.86 16.28 -1.39
N TYR A 88 8.80 15.90 -2.11
CA TYR A 88 7.61 16.72 -2.33
C TYR A 88 6.45 16.37 -1.39
N SER A 89 6.68 15.52 -0.38
CA SER A 89 5.66 15.06 0.58
C SER A 89 4.47 14.36 -0.09
N ILE A 90 4.75 13.52 -1.10
CA ILE A 90 3.73 12.84 -1.91
C ILE A 90 2.77 11.98 -1.09
N TYR A 91 3.24 11.35 0.00
CA TYR A 91 2.39 10.51 0.85
C TYR A 91 1.45 11.34 1.72
N ASP A 92 1.95 12.43 2.32
CA ASP A 92 1.11 13.33 3.11
C ASP A 92 0.04 13.98 2.23
N PHE A 93 0.41 14.46 1.03
CA PHE A 93 -0.55 14.97 0.07
C PHE A 93 -1.57 13.91 -0.35
N MET A 94 -1.13 12.68 -0.65
CA MET A 94 -2.01 11.58 -1.04
C MET A 94 -3.08 11.29 0.02
N TYR A 95 -2.68 11.14 1.28
CA TYR A 95 -3.61 10.80 2.35
C TYR A 95 -4.47 11.99 2.79
N TRP A 96 -3.95 13.22 2.74
CA TRP A 96 -4.76 14.43 2.92
C TRP A 96 -5.93 14.47 1.92
N GLU A 97 -5.63 14.29 0.64
CA GLU A 97 -6.64 14.35 -0.43
C GLU A 97 -7.64 13.20 -0.31
N LEU A 98 -7.20 12.01 0.12
CA LEU A 98 -8.09 10.89 0.37
C LEU A 98 -9.03 11.14 1.56
N MET A 99 -8.51 11.71 2.66
CA MET A 99 -9.31 12.10 3.81
C MET A 99 -10.32 13.19 3.43
N ARG A 100 -9.90 14.20 2.67
CA ARG A 100 -10.81 15.25 2.16
C ARG A 100 -11.93 14.64 1.31
N PHE A 101 -11.59 13.76 0.37
CA PHE A 101 -12.58 13.05 -0.43
C PHE A 101 -13.56 12.26 0.45
N GLY A 102 -13.04 11.51 1.44
CA GLY A 102 -13.86 10.76 2.39
C GLY A 102 -14.88 11.66 3.11
N TRP A 103 -14.41 12.77 3.66
CA TRP A 103 -15.25 13.74 4.35
C TRP A 103 -16.33 14.35 3.44
N GLU A 104 -15.94 14.79 2.24
CA GLU A 104 -16.86 15.37 1.25
C GLU A 104 -17.95 14.39 0.79
N HIS A 105 -17.70 13.09 0.89
CA HIS A 105 -18.64 12.02 0.51
C HIS A 105 -19.35 11.39 1.72
N GLY A 106 -19.25 12.00 2.91
CA GLY A 106 -20.01 11.60 4.10
C GLY A 106 -19.42 10.42 4.88
N TYR A 107 -18.21 9.97 4.56
CA TYR A 107 -17.49 8.99 5.38
C TYR A 107 -17.02 9.66 6.68
N LYS A 108 -17.04 8.89 7.77
CA LYS A 108 -16.78 9.39 9.13
C LYS A 108 -15.51 8.82 9.75
N VAL A 109 -15.06 7.66 9.25
CA VAL A 109 -13.92 6.94 9.78
C VAL A 109 -12.88 6.80 8.68
N PHE A 110 -11.63 7.10 9.04
CA PHE A 110 -10.49 6.79 8.20
C PHE A 110 -9.67 5.72 8.91
N ASP A 111 -9.48 4.57 8.27
CA ASP A 111 -8.71 3.47 8.85
C ASP A 111 -7.45 3.21 8.02
N PHE A 112 -6.31 3.63 8.56
CA PHE A 112 -5.00 3.36 7.97
C PHE A 112 -4.61 1.87 7.96
N GLY A 113 -5.39 1.01 8.61
CA GLY A 113 -5.12 -0.41 8.78
C GLY A 113 -3.94 -0.70 9.70
N ARG A 114 -3.55 -1.97 9.76
CA ARG A 114 -2.49 -2.46 10.63
C ARG A 114 -1.10 -1.90 10.27
N SER A 115 -0.24 -1.79 11.26
CA SER A 115 1.21 -1.63 11.11
C SER A 115 1.93 -2.31 12.28
N LYS A 116 3.21 -2.64 12.10
CA LYS A 116 4.04 -3.12 13.21
C LYS A 116 4.45 -1.95 14.08
N GLN A 117 4.43 -2.14 15.40
CA GLN A 117 4.90 -1.14 16.36
C GLN A 117 6.33 -0.69 16.04
N ASP A 118 6.61 0.59 16.26
CA ASP A 118 7.95 1.21 16.09
C ASP A 118 8.55 1.07 14.69
N THR A 119 7.69 0.98 13.66
CA THR A 119 8.10 1.02 12.24
C THR A 119 7.74 2.35 11.58
N GLY A 120 8.35 2.63 10.42
CA GLY A 120 8.02 3.82 9.62
C GLY A 120 6.52 4.04 9.41
N PRO A 121 5.75 3.03 8.94
CA PRO A 121 4.30 3.13 8.82
C PRO A 121 3.57 3.40 10.14
N PHE A 122 4.05 2.87 11.27
CA PHE A 122 3.47 3.17 12.59
C PHE A 122 3.67 4.64 12.97
N HIS A 123 4.90 5.13 12.86
CA HIS A 123 5.18 6.53 13.15
C HIS A 123 4.43 7.46 12.19
N PHE A 124 4.40 7.17 10.88
CA PHE A 124 3.65 7.94 9.89
C PHE A 124 2.18 8.13 10.31
N LYS A 125 1.48 7.04 10.64
CA LYS A 125 0.07 7.08 11.05
C LYS A 125 -0.15 7.91 12.32
N ARG A 126 0.75 7.81 13.31
CA ARG A 126 0.66 8.63 14.53
C ARG A 126 0.90 10.12 14.27
N HIS A 127 1.79 10.49 13.34
CA HIS A 127 2.01 11.91 13.00
C HIS A 127 0.74 12.56 12.43
N TRP A 128 -0.13 11.76 11.83
CA TRP A 128 -1.46 12.18 11.36
C TRP A 128 -2.52 12.26 12.46
N GLY A 129 -2.15 12.05 13.73
CA GLY A 129 -3.06 12.15 14.89
C GLY A 129 -3.85 10.87 15.20
N PHE A 130 -3.50 9.74 14.58
CA PHE A 130 -4.18 8.47 14.84
C PHE A 130 -3.63 7.80 16.09
N GLU A 131 -4.54 7.46 17.01
CA GLU A 131 -4.24 6.65 18.19
C GLU A 131 -4.15 5.17 17.81
N PRO A 132 -3.02 4.49 18.08
CA PRO A 132 -2.86 3.09 17.72
C PRO A 132 -3.72 2.20 18.62
N GLN A 133 -4.42 1.24 17.99
CA GLN A 133 -5.14 0.19 18.70
C GLN A 133 -4.40 -1.14 18.59
N ALA A 134 -4.20 -1.81 19.73
CA ALA A 134 -3.56 -3.12 19.75
C ALA A 134 -4.46 -4.17 19.08
N LEU A 135 -3.90 -4.89 18.09
CA LEU A 135 -4.58 -6.00 17.43
C LEU A 135 -4.08 -7.32 18.03
N PRO A 136 -4.89 -8.03 18.86
CA PRO A 136 -4.49 -9.31 19.40
C PRO A 136 -4.51 -10.38 18.30
N TYR A 137 -3.38 -11.05 18.10
CA TYR A 137 -3.26 -12.16 17.16
C TYR A 137 -3.23 -13.50 17.90
N GLN A 138 -4.01 -14.47 17.43
CA GLN A 138 -4.00 -15.85 17.92
C GLN A 138 -3.31 -16.77 16.91
N TYR A 139 -2.51 -17.71 17.40
CA TYR A 139 -1.82 -18.71 16.58
C TYR A 139 -2.29 -20.11 16.92
N PHE A 140 -2.66 -20.89 15.91
CA PHE A 140 -2.94 -22.32 16.05
C PHE A 140 -1.70 -23.10 15.59
N LEU A 141 -0.98 -23.68 16.55
CA LEU A 141 0.28 -24.38 16.31
C LEU A 141 0.10 -25.88 16.50
N PRO A 142 0.73 -26.74 15.66
CA PRO A 142 0.83 -28.16 15.95
C PRO A 142 1.59 -28.39 17.27
N LYS A 143 1.42 -29.56 17.89
CA LYS A 143 2.11 -29.91 19.14
C LYS A 143 3.63 -29.81 18.94
N GLY A 144 4.30 -28.97 19.73
CA GLY A 144 5.73 -28.67 19.61
C GLY A 144 6.09 -27.61 18.55
N GLY A 145 5.09 -27.00 17.89
CA GLY A 145 5.28 -25.91 16.94
C GLY A 145 5.69 -24.61 17.62
N THR A 146 6.47 -23.80 16.92
CA THR A 146 6.86 -22.45 17.33
C THR A 146 6.18 -21.42 16.44
N ILE A 147 5.97 -20.21 16.97
CA ILE A 147 5.40 -19.10 16.18
C ILE A 147 6.35 -18.80 15.02
N PRO A 148 5.87 -18.82 13.75
CA PRO A 148 6.71 -18.50 12.61
C PRO A 148 7.23 -17.06 12.68
N ASN A 149 8.55 -16.88 12.64
CA ASN A 149 9.16 -15.56 12.54
C ASN A 149 9.26 -15.11 11.08
N VAL A 150 8.12 -14.71 10.53
CA VAL A 150 7.96 -14.12 9.18
C VAL A 150 8.24 -12.61 9.17
N ASN A 151 8.92 -12.08 10.18
CA ASN A 151 9.26 -10.67 10.22
C ASN A 151 10.30 -10.34 9.15
N PRO A 152 10.10 -9.33 8.26
CA PRO A 152 11.13 -8.89 7.33
C PRO A 152 12.43 -8.44 8.02
N LEU A 153 12.36 -8.03 9.30
CA LEU A 153 13.53 -7.71 10.12
C LEU A 153 14.35 -8.95 10.52
N ASN A 154 13.88 -10.16 10.24
CA ASN A 154 14.63 -11.38 10.45
C ASN A 154 15.86 -11.39 9.52
N PRO A 155 17.10 -11.46 10.06
CA PRO A 155 18.32 -11.41 9.27
C PRO A 155 18.39 -12.45 8.16
N LYS A 156 17.71 -13.60 8.32
CA LYS A 156 17.67 -14.67 7.31
C LYS A 156 17.07 -14.22 5.97
N PHE A 157 16.16 -13.25 5.96
CA PHE A 157 15.53 -12.75 4.74
C PHE A 157 16.29 -11.58 4.09
N GLN A 158 17.25 -10.96 4.79
CA GLN A 158 17.93 -9.76 4.30
C GLN A 158 18.65 -9.95 2.96
N PRO A 159 19.38 -11.06 2.70
CA PRO A 159 20.00 -11.29 1.40
C PRO A 159 18.98 -11.42 0.27
N LEU A 160 17.86 -12.12 0.53
CA LEU A 160 16.78 -12.31 -0.45
C LEU A 160 16.08 -10.98 -0.76
N ILE A 161 15.80 -10.18 0.27
CA ILE A 161 15.24 -8.83 0.13
C ILE A 161 16.19 -7.94 -0.69
N ALA A 162 17.49 -7.96 -0.41
CA ALA A 162 18.49 -7.18 -1.13
C ALA A 162 18.60 -7.60 -2.61
N LEU A 163 18.55 -8.89 -2.89
CA LEU A 163 18.52 -9.42 -4.26
C LEU A 163 17.25 -8.96 -4.99
N TRP A 164 16.08 -9.08 -4.35
CA TRP A 164 14.80 -8.68 -4.93
C TRP A 164 14.78 -7.20 -5.34
N LYS A 165 15.29 -6.31 -4.48
CA LYS A 165 15.36 -4.86 -4.75
C LYS A 165 16.14 -4.51 -6.03
N ARG A 166 17.11 -5.34 -6.40
CA ARG A 166 17.97 -5.15 -7.58
C ARG A 166 17.35 -5.69 -8.87
N LEU A 167 16.29 -6.48 -8.81
CA LEU A 167 15.63 -7.01 -10.00
C LEU A 167 15.01 -5.88 -10.83
N PRO A 168 15.17 -5.88 -12.16
CA PRO A 168 14.37 -5.06 -13.05
C PRO A 168 12.88 -5.26 -12.78
N LEU A 169 12.09 -4.18 -12.82
CA LEU A 169 10.67 -4.20 -12.50
C LEU A 169 9.87 -5.27 -13.29
N PRO A 170 10.07 -5.45 -14.61
CA PRO A 170 9.34 -6.48 -15.35
C PRO A 170 9.61 -7.89 -14.82
N ILE A 171 10.86 -8.18 -14.42
CA ILE A 171 11.25 -9.48 -13.88
C ILE A 171 10.61 -9.69 -12.50
N ALA A 172 10.68 -8.68 -11.63
CA ALA A 172 10.02 -8.75 -10.32
C ALA A 172 8.50 -8.95 -10.45
N ASN A 173 7.86 -8.32 -11.45
CA ASN A 173 6.43 -8.45 -11.70
C ASN A 173 6.02 -9.81 -12.29
N GLN A 174 6.91 -10.47 -13.03
CA GLN A 174 6.68 -11.83 -13.53
C GLN A 174 6.86 -12.89 -12.43
N LEU A 175 7.88 -12.75 -11.59
CA LEU A 175 8.17 -13.71 -10.52
C LEU A 175 7.29 -13.51 -9.28
N GLY A 176 6.92 -12.27 -9.00
CA GLY A 176 6.20 -11.88 -7.79
C GLY A 176 4.94 -12.70 -7.50
N PRO A 177 4.04 -12.91 -8.48
CA PRO A 177 2.81 -13.69 -8.30
C PRO A 177 3.03 -15.14 -7.84
N PHE A 178 4.17 -15.75 -8.16
CA PHE A 178 4.48 -17.12 -7.74
C PHE A 178 4.96 -17.20 -6.29
N LEU A 179 5.47 -16.09 -5.74
CA LEU A 179 6.03 -16.00 -4.39
C LEU A 179 5.05 -15.40 -3.38
N ILE A 180 4.29 -14.37 -3.77
CA ILE A 180 3.40 -13.62 -2.87
C ILE A 180 2.36 -14.51 -2.17
N LYS A 181 1.93 -15.60 -2.81
CA LYS A 181 0.99 -16.59 -2.24
C LYS A 181 1.53 -17.36 -1.03
N TYR A 182 2.84 -17.32 -0.80
CA TYR A 182 3.50 -17.95 0.35
C TYR A 182 3.90 -16.94 1.43
N LEU A 183 3.62 -15.66 1.21
CA LEU A 183 3.88 -14.59 2.17
C LEU A 183 2.58 -14.20 2.88
N PRO A 184 2.64 -13.93 4.20
CA PRO A 184 1.48 -13.58 5.03
C PRO A 184 1.07 -12.09 4.95
#